data_AF-A0A7X4D5K2-F1
#
_entry.id   AF-A0A7X4D5K2-F1
#
_cell.length_a   1.000
_cell.length_b   1.000
_cell.length_c   1.000
_cell.angle_alpha   90.00
_cell.angle_beta   90.00
_cell.angle_gamma   90.00
#
_symmetry.space_group_name_H-M   'P 1'
#
loop_
_entity.id
_entity.type
_entity.pdbx_description
1 polymer ?
#
loop_
_entity_poly.entity_id
_entity_poly.type
_entity_poly.pdbx_seq_one_letter_code
_entity_poly.pdbx_strand_id
1 'polypeptide(L)'
;MPKSEDEELRRIIEAALAEKDGAKGGGGKNQMVCPHCGKKTESLIIKRYRYKESGLDNVYLKNSAILHRCVCGQKYMEIPQIERLHDAIAYRLLNKKTIWRGQEFRFLRKWVSLTAEELGRVLGHVRRGTISRWENDKIPITPATHHQMLLLVLRLKEEAINERMSLEIAIKEILEKVAEKAKTPASITITPDTIRSLPFPALKGGR
;
A
#
# COMPACT_ATOMS: atom_id res chain seq x y z
N MET A 1 -2.80 3.54 -27.83
CA MET A 1 -1.37 3.95 -27.71
C MET A 1 -0.73 3.35 -26.46
N PRO A 2 -0.27 2.08 -26.47
CA PRO A 2 0.49 1.47 -25.38
C PRO A 2 2.01 1.38 -25.64
N LYS A 3 2.49 1.80 -26.81
CA LYS A 3 3.88 1.55 -27.26
C LYS A 3 4.97 2.21 -26.39
N SER A 4 4.69 3.33 -25.71
CA SER A 4 5.74 4.05 -24.96
C SER A 4 6.15 3.38 -23.65
N GLU A 5 5.24 2.72 -22.94
CA GLU A 5 5.52 2.13 -21.62
C GLU A 5 6.25 0.80 -21.74
N ASP A 6 5.83 -0.02 -22.71
CA ASP A 6 6.55 -1.23 -23.07
C ASP A 6 7.96 -0.93 -23.57
N GLU A 7 8.16 0.18 -24.29
CA GLU A 7 9.48 0.56 -24.80
C GLU A 7 10.40 1.12 -23.69
N GLU A 8 9.87 1.91 -22.76
CA GLU A 8 10.63 2.38 -21.58
C GLU A 8 11.04 1.20 -20.68
N LEU A 9 10.12 0.26 -20.44
CA LEU A 9 10.40 -0.95 -19.67
C LEU A 9 11.39 -1.86 -20.41
N ARG A 10 11.29 -1.99 -21.74
CA ARG A 10 12.28 -2.71 -22.58
C ARG A 10 13.67 -2.10 -22.46
N ARG A 11 13.81 -0.77 -22.56
CA ARG A 11 15.11 -0.08 -22.40
C ARG A 11 15.72 -0.27 -21.02
N ILE A 12 14.91 -0.19 -19.97
CA ILE A 12 15.33 -0.45 -18.59
C ILE A 12 15.81 -1.91 -18.44
N ILE A 13 15.09 -2.84 -19.05
CA ILE A 13 15.42 -4.27 -19.05
C ILE A 13 16.72 -4.56 -19.80
N GLU A 14 16.88 -3.99 -21.00
CA GLU A 14 18.09 -4.14 -21.81
C GLU A 14 19.31 -3.57 -21.10
N ALA A 15 19.19 -2.39 -20.49
CA ALA A 15 20.26 -1.78 -19.70
C ALA A 15 20.63 -2.63 -18.47
N ALA A 16 19.64 -3.16 -17.75
CA ALA A 16 19.88 -3.99 -16.57
C ALA A 16 20.36 -5.42 -16.91
N LEU A 17 20.14 -5.90 -18.14
CA LEU A 17 20.69 -7.14 -18.66
C LEU A 17 22.15 -7.00 -19.08
N ALA A 18 22.51 -5.92 -19.77
CA ALA A 18 23.88 -5.66 -20.21
C ALA A 18 24.87 -5.51 -19.04
N GLU A 19 24.39 -5.09 -17.86
CA GLU A 19 25.22 -4.97 -16.63
C GLU A 19 25.33 -6.30 -15.84
N LYS A 20 24.44 -7.29 -16.07
CA LYS A 20 24.46 -8.59 -15.36
C LYS A 20 25.67 -9.46 -15.74
N ASP A 21 26.28 -9.23 -16.89
CA ASP A 21 27.48 -9.94 -17.34
C ASP A 21 28.74 -9.58 -16.52
N GLY A 22 28.65 -8.61 -15.59
CA GLY A 22 29.76 -8.18 -14.72
C GLY A 22 29.56 -8.37 -13.21
N ALA A 23 28.38 -8.75 -12.70
CA ALA A 23 28.07 -8.73 -11.27
C ALA A 23 27.60 -10.08 -10.71
N LYS A 24 28.47 -10.77 -9.95
CA LYS A 24 28.10 -11.94 -9.14
C LYS A 24 27.07 -11.56 -8.07
N GLY A 25 26.02 -12.37 -7.96
CA GLY A 25 24.77 -12.08 -7.26
C GLY A 25 24.84 -12.04 -5.73
N GLY A 26 24.04 -11.15 -5.16
CA GLY A 26 23.59 -11.20 -3.76
C GLY A 26 22.20 -11.83 -3.69
N GLY A 27 22.10 -13.04 -3.16
CA GLY A 27 20.86 -13.80 -2.98
C GLY A 27 20.02 -13.31 -1.81
N GLY A 28 18.79 -12.86 -2.10
CA GLY A 28 17.71 -12.70 -1.12
C GLY A 28 16.66 -13.81 -1.35
N LYS A 29 16.47 -14.64 -0.33
CA LYS A 29 15.64 -15.86 -0.36
C LYS A 29 14.14 -15.52 -0.35
N ASN A 30 13.53 -15.35 -1.53
CA ASN A 30 12.19 -15.85 -1.83
C ASN A 30 12.00 -15.81 -3.35
N GLN A 31 12.20 -16.95 -4.02
CA GLN A 31 12.13 -17.01 -5.48
C GLN A 31 10.66 -17.05 -5.90
N MET A 32 10.17 -15.99 -6.53
CA MET A 32 8.82 -15.94 -7.08
C MET A 32 8.60 -17.09 -8.07
N VAL A 33 7.46 -17.75 -7.97
CA VAL A 33 6.99 -18.72 -8.96
C VAL A 33 6.01 -18.01 -9.88
N CYS A 34 6.13 -18.21 -11.19
CA CYS A 34 5.24 -17.60 -12.16
C CYS A 34 3.80 -18.11 -11.97
N PRO A 35 2.82 -17.23 -11.66
CA PRO A 35 1.42 -17.64 -11.48
C PRO A 35 0.79 -18.23 -12.74
N HIS A 36 1.32 -17.89 -13.92
CA HIS A 36 0.79 -18.36 -15.19
C HIS A 36 1.22 -19.80 -15.54
N CYS A 37 2.45 -20.21 -15.22
CA CYS A 37 2.96 -21.52 -15.68
C CYS A 37 3.65 -22.36 -14.60
N GLY A 38 3.71 -21.87 -13.36
CA GLY A 38 4.30 -22.60 -12.23
C GLY A 38 5.83 -22.73 -12.25
N LYS A 39 6.52 -22.17 -13.26
CA LYS A 39 7.99 -22.21 -13.33
C LYS A 39 8.62 -21.10 -12.49
N LYS A 40 9.84 -21.35 -12.01
CA LYS A 40 10.66 -20.36 -11.29
C LYS A 40 10.93 -19.14 -12.18
N THR A 41 10.96 -17.95 -11.57
CA THR A 41 11.37 -16.73 -12.25
C THR A 41 12.80 -16.35 -11.93
N GLU A 42 13.42 -15.63 -12.86
CA GLU A 42 14.64 -14.89 -12.61
C GLU A 42 14.30 -13.49 -12.12
N SER A 43 14.92 -13.07 -11.03
CA SER A 43 14.75 -11.74 -10.46
C SER A 43 15.89 -10.81 -10.88
N LEU A 44 15.56 -9.55 -11.12
CA LEU A 44 16.50 -8.50 -11.49
C LEU A 44 16.11 -7.22 -10.76
N ILE A 45 17.04 -6.68 -9.97
CA ILE A 45 16.87 -5.36 -9.34
C ILE A 45 17.02 -4.30 -10.44
N ILE A 46 16.03 -3.43 -10.55
CA ILE A 46 15.99 -2.36 -11.54
C ILE A 46 16.68 -1.12 -10.98
N LYS A 47 17.69 -0.63 -11.71
CA LYS A 47 18.52 0.53 -11.34
C LYS A 47 17.70 1.80 -11.14
N ARG A 48 16.75 2.05 -12.05
CA ARG A 48 15.85 3.20 -12.00
C ARG A 48 14.52 2.83 -12.63
N TYR A 49 13.46 2.84 -11.84
CA TYR A 49 12.09 2.58 -12.28
C TYR A 49 11.23 3.85 -12.08
N ARG A 50 10.45 4.24 -13.09
CA ARG A 50 9.51 5.35 -12.99
C ARG A 50 8.18 4.83 -12.45
N TYR A 51 7.83 5.21 -11.22
CA TYR A 51 6.68 4.68 -10.49
C TYR A 51 5.40 5.47 -10.78
N LYS A 52 4.80 5.20 -11.94
CA LYS A 52 3.59 5.88 -12.43
C LYS A 52 2.33 5.48 -11.68
N GLU A 53 2.35 4.32 -11.03
CA GLU A 53 1.24 3.77 -10.26
C GLU A 53 0.92 4.62 -9.03
N SER A 54 1.85 5.49 -8.60
CA SER A 54 1.57 6.56 -7.63
C SER A 54 0.59 7.62 -8.17
N GLY A 55 0.45 7.76 -9.49
CA GLY A 55 -0.26 8.86 -10.14
C GLY A 55 0.55 10.17 -10.19
N LEU A 56 1.85 10.13 -9.86
CA LEU A 56 2.77 11.26 -9.93
C LEU A 56 3.79 11.04 -11.05
N ASP A 57 3.98 12.05 -11.90
CA ASP A 57 4.90 11.95 -13.03
C ASP A 57 6.38 11.82 -12.67
N ASN A 58 6.76 12.29 -11.47
CA ASN A 58 8.14 12.55 -11.07
C ASN A 58 8.64 11.67 -9.91
N VAL A 59 8.07 10.49 -9.72
CA VAL A 59 8.54 9.51 -8.72
C VAL A 59 9.40 8.44 -9.40
N TYR A 60 10.64 8.30 -8.91
CA TYR A 60 11.59 7.32 -9.42
C TYR A 60 12.15 6.46 -8.28
N LEU A 61 12.02 5.16 -8.43
CA LEU A 61 12.56 4.15 -7.52
C LEU A 61 13.96 3.76 -7.98
N LYS A 62 14.94 3.84 -7.09
CA LYS A 62 16.32 3.47 -7.38
C LYS A 62 16.66 2.19 -6.63
N ASN A 63 17.08 1.16 -7.36
CA ASN A 63 17.48 -0.14 -6.82
C ASN A 63 16.45 -0.79 -5.87
N SER A 64 15.16 -0.49 -6.04
CA SER A 64 14.11 -0.97 -5.14
C SER A 64 12.94 -1.63 -5.86
N ALA A 65 12.86 -1.56 -7.19
CA ALA A 65 11.90 -2.34 -7.96
C ALA A 65 12.58 -3.62 -8.45
N ILE A 66 11.90 -4.76 -8.34
CA ILE A 66 12.40 -6.08 -8.73
C ILE A 66 11.56 -6.58 -9.90
N LEU A 67 12.20 -6.81 -11.04
CA LEU A 67 11.57 -7.45 -12.18
C LEU A 67 11.75 -8.96 -12.07
N HIS A 68 10.65 -9.69 -12.09
CA HIS A 68 10.62 -11.14 -12.24
C HIS A 68 10.31 -11.51 -13.68
N ARG A 69 11.16 -12.32 -14.30
CA ARG A 69 10.95 -12.84 -15.65
C ARG A 69 10.80 -14.35 -15.63
N CYS A 70 9.79 -14.83 -16.33
CA CYS A 70 9.61 -16.25 -16.54
C CYS A 70 10.05 -16.66 -17.94
N VAL A 71 10.51 -17.90 -18.08
CA VAL A 71 10.82 -18.52 -19.38
C VAL A 71 9.60 -18.61 -20.31
N CYS A 72 8.36 -18.53 -19.79
CA CYS A 72 7.16 -18.45 -20.62
C CYS A 72 6.90 -17.06 -21.22
N GLY A 73 7.78 -16.08 -20.98
CA GLY A 73 7.67 -14.71 -21.49
C GLY A 73 6.96 -13.73 -20.55
N GLN A 74 6.33 -14.22 -19.47
CA GLN A 74 5.66 -13.36 -18.48
C GLN A 74 6.66 -12.55 -17.66
N LYS A 75 6.25 -11.32 -17.30
CA LYS A 75 7.04 -10.34 -16.56
C LYS A 75 6.20 -9.76 -15.43
N TYR A 76 6.76 -9.67 -14.23
CA TYR A 76 6.09 -9.09 -13.07
C TYR A 76 7.00 -8.05 -12.41
N MET A 77 6.46 -6.88 -12.08
CA MET A 77 7.17 -5.86 -11.31
C MET A 77 6.77 -5.99 -9.85
N GLU A 78 7.74 -6.25 -8.98
CA GLU A 78 7.56 -6.22 -7.54
C GLU A 78 8.16 -4.94 -6.98
N ILE A 79 7.39 -4.25 -6.15
CA ILE A 79 7.83 -3.10 -5.37
C ILE A 79 7.63 -3.45 -3.90
N PRO A 80 8.71 -3.76 -3.17
CA PRO A 80 8.63 -4.11 -1.76
C PRO A 80 8.03 -2.96 -0.94
N GLN A 81 7.22 -3.31 0.07
CA GLN A 81 6.67 -2.36 1.05
C GLN A 81 5.96 -1.15 0.41
N ILE A 82 5.07 -1.41 -0.55
CA ILE A 82 4.36 -0.37 -1.32
C ILE A 82 3.67 0.68 -0.42
N GLU A 83 3.12 0.27 0.73
CA GLU A 83 2.52 1.18 1.70
C GLU A 83 3.54 2.18 2.26
N ARG A 84 4.72 1.68 2.67
CA ARG A 84 5.82 2.51 3.18
C ARG A 84 6.40 3.41 2.11
N LEU A 85 6.41 2.95 0.85
CA LEU A 85 6.75 3.79 -0.29
C LEU A 85 5.78 4.97 -0.42
N HIS A 86 4.47 4.73 -0.34
CA HIS A 86 3.47 5.81 -0.40
C HIS A 86 3.60 6.77 0.77
N ASP A 87 3.90 6.28 1.98
CA ASP A 87 4.18 7.12 3.14
C ASP A 87 5.43 8.01 2.92
N ALA A 88 6.49 7.45 2.33
CA ALA A 88 7.70 8.21 2.00
C ALA A 88 7.43 9.31 0.95
N ILE A 89 6.61 9.01 -0.06
CA ILE A 89 6.19 9.99 -1.06
C ILE A 89 5.36 11.10 -0.40
N ALA A 90 4.38 10.75 0.43
CA ALA A 90 3.55 11.70 1.16
C ALA A 90 4.40 12.61 2.05
N TYR A 91 5.31 12.03 2.84
CA TYR A 91 6.24 12.78 3.68
C TYR A 91 7.06 13.80 2.88
N ARG A 92 7.55 13.43 1.69
CA ARG A 92 8.27 14.36 0.80
C ARG A 92 7.38 15.49 0.29
N LEU A 93 6.13 15.21 -0.06
CA LEU A 93 5.18 16.22 -0.52
C LEU A 93 4.77 17.20 0.59
N LEU A 94 4.57 16.70 1.81
CA LEU A 94 4.23 17.51 2.98
C LEU A 94 5.36 18.46 3.38
N ASN A 95 6.63 18.07 3.15
CA ASN A 95 7.81 18.91 3.40
C ASN A 95 8.21 19.80 2.22
N LYS A 96 7.45 19.79 1.11
CA LYS A 96 7.74 20.60 -0.06
C LYS A 96 7.44 22.08 0.23
N LYS A 97 8.35 22.98 -0.16
CA LYS A 97 8.21 24.44 0.07
C LYS A 97 7.31 25.16 -0.92
N THR A 98 6.83 24.47 -1.96
CA THR A 98 5.97 25.07 -3.00
C THR A 98 4.56 24.50 -2.90
N ILE A 99 3.59 25.26 -3.40
CA ILE A 99 2.21 24.78 -3.55
C ILE A 99 2.19 23.48 -4.37
N TRP A 100 1.26 22.60 -4.00
CA TRP A 100 1.04 21.34 -4.69
C TRP A 100 0.42 21.54 -6.07
N ARG A 101 0.86 20.73 -7.01
CA ARG A 101 0.18 20.55 -8.30
C ARG A 101 -1.04 19.64 -8.13
N GLY A 102 -1.93 19.62 -9.11
CA GLY A 102 -3.15 18.82 -9.10
C GLY A 102 -2.90 17.34 -8.81
N GLN A 103 -1.89 16.74 -9.45
CA GLN A 103 -1.50 15.35 -9.19
C GLN A 103 -1.04 15.09 -7.74
N GLU A 104 -0.34 16.06 -7.13
CA GLU A 104 0.17 15.97 -5.77
C GLU A 104 -0.99 16.11 -4.76
N PHE A 105 -1.92 17.02 -5.04
CA PHE A 105 -3.15 17.17 -4.27
C PHE A 105 -4.03 15.90 -4.33
N ARG A 106 -4.19 15.32 -5.52
CA ARG A 106 -4.90 14.05 -5.72
C ARG A 106 -4.23 12.90 -4.96
N PHE A 107 -2.90 12.80 -5.04
CA PHE A 107 -2.13 11.78 -4.34
C PHE A 107 -2.41 11.84 -2.84
N LEU A 108 -2.27 13.02 -2.23
CA LEU A 108 -2.46 13.20 -0.79
C LEU A 108 -3.91 12.91 -0.36
N ARG A 109 -4.91 13.31 -1.16
CA ARG A 109 -6.31 12.98 -0.89
C ARG A 109 -6.53 11.47 -0.85
N LYS A 110 -6.00 10.73 -1.84
CA LYS A 110 -6.11 9.26 -1.87
C LYS A 110 -5.33 8.61 -0.73
N TRP A 111 -4.19 9.16 -0.35
CA TRP A 111 -3.36 8.65 0.75
C TRP A 111 -4.02 8.77 2.14
N VAL A 112 -4.97 9.70 2.29
CA VAL A 112 -5.87 9.78 3.46
C VAL A 112 -7.26 9.17 3.19
N SER A 113 -7.39 8.38 2.12
CA SER A 113 -8.60 7.62 1.78
C SER A 113 -9.89 8.44 1.58
N LEU A 114 -9.78 9.71 1.17
CA LEU A 114 -10.94 10.55 0.90
C LEU A 114 -11.35 10.49 -0.57
N THR A 115 -12.65 10.41 -0.83
CA THR A 115 -13.22 10.68 -2.16
C THR A 115 -13.18 12.17 -2.47
N ALA A 116 -13.30 12.53 -3.76
CA ALA A 116 -13.36 13.94 -4.15
C ALA A 116 -14.60 14.66 -3.59
N GLU A 117 -15.70 13.93 -3.40
CA GLU A 117 -16.92 14.47 -2.81
C GLU A 117 -16.76 14.73 -1.31
N GLU A 118 -16.24 13.77 -0.55
CA GLU A 118 -15.97 13.93 0.88
C GLU A 118 -15.01 15.09 1.12
N LEU A 119 -13.91 15.17 0.36
CA LEU A 119 -12.99 16.29 0.49
C LEU A 119 -13.67 17.63 0.19
N GLY A 120 -14.51 17.67 -0.84
CA GLY A 120 -15.31 18.85 -1.17
C GLY A 120 -16.20 19.29 -0.01
N ARG A 121 -16.84 18.35 0.70
CA ARG A 121 -17.65 18.65 1.89
C ARG A 121 -16.80 19.15 3.04
N VAL A 122 -15.69 18.47 3.36
CA VAL A 122 -14.80 18.82 4.48
C VAL A 122 -14.16 20.19 4.31
N LEU A 123 -13.77 20.56 3.08
CA LEU A 123 -13.16 21.86 2.78
C LEU A 123 -14.19 22.96 2.48
N GLY A 124 -15.49 22.66 2.48
CA GLY A 124 -16.55 23.64 2.14
C GLY A 124 -16.68 23.96 0.64
N HIS A 125 -16.11 23.14 -0.24
CA HIS A 125 -16.19 23.26 -1.70
C HIS A 125 -17.21 22.29 -2.32
N VAL A 126 -18.48 22.46 -1.96
CA VAL A 126 -19.58 21.58 -2.38
C VAL A 126 -19.96 21.67 -3.87
N ARG A 127 -19.45 22.69 -4.59
CA ARG A 127 -19.68 22.82 -6.04
C ARG A 127 -19.05 21.65 -6.79
N ARG A 128 -19.85 20.90 -7.54
CA ARG A 128 -19.40 19.75 -8.34
C ARG A 128 -18.21 20.11 -9.24
N GLY A 129 -17.25 19.19 -9.28
CA GLY A 129 -16.06 19.29 -10.12
C GLY A 129 -14.99 20.24 -9.62
N THR A 130 -15.15 20.94 -8.49
CA THR A 130 -14.11 21.85 -7.96
C THR A 130 -12.83 21.10 -7.62
N ILE A 131 -12.93 20.02 -6.84
CA ILE A 131 -11.78 19.15 -6.53
C ILE A 131 -11.16 18.59 -7.81
N SER A 132 -11.97 18.09 -8.75
CA SER A 132 -11.47 17.59 -10.04
C SER A 132 -10.72 18.64 -10.84
N ARG A 133 -11.19 19.90 -10.87
CA ARG A 133 -10.48 20.98 -11.58
C ARG A 133 -9.12 21.29 -10.95
N TRP A 134 -9.00 21.27 -9.63
CA TRP A 134 -7.70 21.39 -8.98
C TRP A 134 -6.79 20.22 -9.27
N GLU A 135 -7.30 18.99 -9.15
CA GLU A 135 -6.51 17.77 -9.35
C GLU A 135 -6.00 17.58 -10.79
N ASN A 136 -6.66 18.21 -11.75
CA ASN A 136 -6.27 18.18 -13.16
C ASN A 136 -5.64 19.50 -13.62
N ASP A 137 -5.20 20.35 -12.69
CA ASP A 137 -4.55 21.65 -12.95
C ASP A 137 -5.37 22.57 -13.88
N LYS A 138 -6.70 22.42 -13.91
CA LYS A 138 -7.62 23.28 -14.68
C LYS A 138 -7.86 24.63 -14.01
N ILE A 139 -7.70 24.66 -12.68
CA ILE A 139 -7.72 25.87 -11.87
C ILE A 139 -6.56 25.76 -10.88
N PRO A 140 -5.80 26.83 -10.62
CA PRO A 140 -4.71 26.79 -9.66
C PRO A 140 -5.23 26.55 -8.23
N ILE A 141 -4.45 25.80 -7.45
CA ILE A 141 -4.66 25.66 -6.02
C ILE A 141 -4.15 26.92 -5.33
N THR A 142 -4.99 27.57 -4.53
CA THR A 142 -4.61 28.77 -3.79
C THR A 142 -3.78 28.40 -2.54
N PRO A 143 -2.97 29.33 -1.99
CA PRO A 143 -2.31 29.10 -0.70
C PRO A 143 -3.27 28.71 0.42
N ALA A 144 -4.45 29.34 0.48
CA ALA A 144 -5.46 29.02 1.48
C ALA A 144 -5.94 27.57 1.37
N THR A 145 -6.32 27.14 0.16
CA THR A 145 -6.75 25.75 -0.11
C THR A 145 -5.63 24.76 0.17
N HIS A 146 -4.39 25.10 -0.17
CA HIS A 146 -3.21 24.29 0.13
C HIS A 146 -3.04 24.10 1.64
N HIS A 147 -3.08 25.18 2.44
CA HIS A 147 -2.96 25.09 3.89
C HIS A 147 -4.12 24.32 4.53
N GLN A 148 -5.35 24.51 4.07
CA GLN A 148 -6.50 23.75 4.56
C GLN A 148 -6.33 22.25 4.33
N MET A 149 -5.92 21.85 3.11
CA MET A 149 -5.65 20.45 2.79
C MET A 149 -4.47 19.90 3.59
N LEU A 150 -3.41 20.69 3.79
CA LEU A 150 -2.25 20.30 4.60
C LEU A 150 -2.64 20.01 6.05
N LEU A 151 -3.36 20.93 6.69
CA LEU A 151 -3.84 20.77 8.07
C LEU A 151 -4.77 19.56 8.19
N LEU A 152 -5.67 19.37 7.23
CA LEU A 152 -6.57 18.21 7.20
C LEU A 152 -5.77 16.90 7.13
N VAL A 153 -4.81 16.80 6.21
CA VAL A 153 -3.99 15.59 6.05
C VAL A 153 -3.18 15.29 7.30
N LEU A 154 -2.57 16.31 7.92
CA LEU A 154 -1.83 16.16 9.17
C LEU A 154 -2.73 15.67 10.30
N ARG A 155 -3.92 16.28 10.46
CA ARG A 155 -4.90 15.87 11.47
C ARG A 155 -5.34 14.42 11.30
N LEU A 156 -5.70 14.00 10.09
CA LEU A 156 -6.17 12.63 9.83
C LEU A 156 -5.06 11.60 10.07
N LYS A 157 -3.79 11.95 9.83
CA LYS A 157 -2.66 11.05 10.08
C LYS A 157 -2.24 11.04 11.55
N GLU A 158 -2.35 12.15 12.27
CA GLU A 158 -2.20 12.20 13.72
C GLU A 158 -3.26 11.32 14.40
N GLU A 159 -4.52 11.45 14.01
CA GLU A 159 -5.64 10.62 14.50
C GLU A 159 -5.34 9.13 14.26
N ALA A 160 -4.92 8.75 13.05
CA ALA A 160 -4.55 7.36 12.73
C ALA A 160 -3.33 6.84 13.51
N ILE A 161 -2.34 7.69 13.80
CA ILE A 161 -1.17 7.32 14.63
C ILE A 161 -1.61 7.09 16.07
N ASN A 162 -2.43 8.00 16.62
CA ASN A 162 -2.94 7.92 17.98
C ASN A 162 -3.87 6.71 18.16
N GLU A 163 -4.72 6.40 17.18
CA GLU A 163 -5.56 5.19 17.15
C GLU A 163 -4.73 3.91 17.08
N ARG A 164 -3.68 3.87 16.24
CA ARG A 164 -2.79 2.70 16.19
C ARG A 164 -2.09 2.49 17.52
N MET A 165 -1.59 3.57 18.13
CA MET A 165 -0.93 3.53 19.43
C MET A 165 -1.89 3.05 20.53
N SER A 166 -3.15 3.52 20.54
CA SER A 166 -4.15 3.07 21.51
C SER A 166 -4.54 1.60 21.31
N LEU A 167 -4.65 1.14 20.06
CA LEU A 167 -4.88 -0.28 19.74
C LEU A 167 -3.71 -1.18 20.19
N GLU A 168 -2.46 -0.77 19.95
CA GLU A 168 -1.29 -1.54 20.39
C GLU A 168 -1.24 -1.68 21.92
N ILE A 169 -1.56 -0.61 22.66
CA ILE A 169 -1.68 -0.65 24.13
C ILE A 169 -2.80 -1.61 24.54
N ALA A 170 -4.00 -1.47 23.95
CA ALA A 170 -5.15 -2.32 24.28
C ALA A 170 -4.90 -3.81 23.99
N ILE A 171 -4.27 -4.15 22.86
CA ILE A 171 -3.89 -5.52 22.52
C ILE A 171 -2.89 -6.07 23.54
N LYS A 172 -1.89 -5.28 23.92
CA LYS A 172 -0.90 -5.69 24.92
C LYS A 172 -1.56 -6.00 26.26
N GLU A 173 -2.46 -5.14 26.74
CA GLU A 173 -3.22 -5.38 27.97
C GLU A 173 -4.05 -6.66 27.90
N ILE A 174 -4.69 -6.94 26.76
CA ILE A 174 -5.46 -8.17 26.56
C ILE A 174 -4.52 -9.38 26.59
N LEU A 175 -3.37 -9.33 25.93
CA LEU A 175 -2.39 -10.42 25.92
C LEU A 175 -1.83 -10.70 27.32
N GLU A 176 -1.54 -9.66 28.11
CA GLU A 176 -1.10 -9.80 29.51
C GLU A 176 -2.19 -10.50 30.34
N LYS A 177 -3.46 -10.06 30.23
CA LYS A 177 -4.60 -10.70 30.91
C LYS A 177 -4.82 -12.16 30.50
N VAL A 178 -4.58 -12.50 29.23
CA VAL A 178 -4.65 -13.88 28.73
C VAL A 178 -3.48 -14.72 29.28
N ALA A 179 -2.27 -14.17 29.29
CA ALA A 179 -1.08 -14.83 29.82
C ALA A 179 -1.20 -15.10 31.34
N GLU A 180 -1.76 -14.16 32.11
CA GLU A 180 -2.00 -14.34 33.55
C GLU A 180 -3.01 -15.46 33.85
N LYS A 181 -3.99 -15.66 32.96
CA LYS A 181 -5.01 -16.72 33.08
C LYS A 181 -4.55 -18.08 32.59
N ALA A 182 -3.40 -18.19 31.92
CA ALA A 182 -2.82 -19.45 31.46
C ALA A 182 -2.15 -20.25 32.59
N LYS A 183 -2.80 -20.37 33.76
CA LYS A 183 -2.37 -21.24 34.86
C LYS A 183 -3.05 -22.60 34.73
N THR A 184 -2.26 -23.59 34.30
CA THR A 184 -2.57 -25.03 34.13
C THR A 184 -3.70 -25.37 33.16
N PRO A 185 -3.58 -26.43 32.32
CA PRO A 185 -4.71 -26.89 31.52
C PRO A 185 -5.83 -27.34 32.45
N ALA A 186 -6.93 -26.59 32.50
CA ALA A 186 -8.12 -27.00 33.23
C ALA A 186 -8.63 -28.32 32.63
N SER A 187 -8.93 -29.31 33.45
CA SER A 187 -9.63 -30.50 32.96
C SER A 187 -11.00 -30.09 32.45
N ILE A 188 -11.25 -30.29 31.16
CA ILE A 188 -12.56 -30.02 30.57
C ILE A 188 -13.40 -31.27 30.78
N THR A 189 -14.30 -31.23 31.77
CA THR A 189 -15.30 -32.29 31.98
C THR A 189 -16.57 -31.94 31.22
N ILE A 190 -16.90 -32.73 30.21
CA ILE A 190 -18.15 -32.59 29.45
C ILE A 190 -19.19 -33.52 30.06
N THR A 191 -20.34 -32.96 30.50
CA THR A 191 -21.46 -33.76 31.00
C THR A 191 -22.53 -33.95 29.93
N PRO A 192 -23.43 -34.94 30.07
CA PRO A 192 -24.57 -35.11 29.16
C PRO A 192 -25.42 -33.84 29.04
N ASP A 193 -25.51 -33.03 30.08
CA ASP A 193 -26.27 -31.78 30.07
C ASP A 193 -25.54 -30.66 29.33
N THR A 194 -24.20 -30.61 29.37
CA THR A 194 -23.39 -29.72 28.52
C THR A 194 -23.60 -30.03 27.05
N ILE A 195 -23.72 -31.31 26.68
CA ILE A 195 -23.97 -31.73 25.29
C ILE A 195 -25.39 -31.33 24.85
N ARG A 196 -26.39 -31.51 25.72
CA ARG A 196 -27.79 -31.16 25.43
C ARG A 196 -28.05 -29.65 25.33
N SER A 197 -27.18 -28.83 25.92
CA SER A 197 -27.31 -27.36 25.96
C SER A 197 -26.38 -26.63 24.98
N LEU A 198 -25.74 -27.35 24.05
CA LEU A 198 -24.90 -26.71 23.05
C LEU A 198 -25.72 -25.72 22.19
N PRO A 199 -25.21 -24.50 21.94
CA PRO A 199 -25.92 -23.49 21.15
C PRO A 199 -25.93 -23.80 19.64
N PHE A 200 -25.32 -24.92 19.24
CA PHE A 200 -25.23 -25.36 17.87
C PHE A 200 -26.15 -26.56 17.65
N PRO A 201 -26.98 -26.58 16.59
CA PRO A 201 -27.86 -27.70 16.30
C PRO A 201 -27.03 -28.96 15.99
N ALA A 202 -27.53 -30.12 16.44
CA ALA A 202 -26.93 -31.40 16.10
C ALA A 202 -26.85 -31.52 14.56
N LEU A 203 -25.66 -31.85 14.05
CA LEU A 203 -25.49 -32.13 12.63
C LEU A 203 -26.44 -33.29 12.27
N LYS A 204 -27.38 -33.03 11.35
CA LYS A 204 -28.23 -34.10 10.82
C LYS A 204 -27.30 -35.07 10.10
N GLY A 205 -27.19 -36.29 10.61
CA GLY A 205 -26.37 -37.34 10.02
C GLY A 205 -26.70 -37.49 8.53
N GLY A 206 -25.70 -37.23 7.69
CA GLY A 206 -25.73 -37.69 6.30
C GLY A 206 -25.72 -39.21 6.30
N ARG A 207 -26.56 -39.79 5.43
CA ARG A 207 -26.45 -41.21 5.08
C ARG A 207 -25.07 -41.52 4.50
#